data_AF-Q7S1C2-F1
#
_entry.id   AF-Q7S1C2-F1
#
_cell.length_a   1.000
_cell.length_b   1.000
_cell.length_c   1.000
_cell.angle_alpha   90.00
_cell.angle_beta   90.00
_cell.angle_gamma   90.00
#
_symmetry.space_group_name_H-M   'P 1'
#
loop_
_entity.id
_entity.type
_entity.pdbx_description
1 polymer ?
#
loop_
_entity_poly.entity_id
_entity_poly.type
_entity_poly.pdbx_seq_one_letter_code
_entity_poly.pdbx_strand_id
1 'polypeptide(L)'
;MFALFRGHPNKDLADLAEHHLQHDLQPEDRERLRKAASKVSTHTTIGTFLGLGLGIALAWRIRQNRQQLFNAFKMMAKPVEVVFANGRREPVPDLEPLLRPTRWGDIATYTVFGIGCSMLGGETGLLTGSAAATRTITRDPESRKRIEDAFRLFQIDVLKRQLEMLEREVKERGGAAGRKETDSEFASSWEKLKDQAGGMVSTLKPSE
;
A
#
# COMPACT_ATOMS: atom_id res chain seq x y z
N MET A 1 -4.66 -4.24 -5.02
CA MET A 1 -5.40 -5.47 -4.64
C MET A 1 -4.86 -6.65 -5.47
N PHE A 2 -3.59 -7.02 -5.29
CA PHE A 2 -2.90 -8.10 -6.03
C PHE A 2 -1.90 -8.86 -5.13
N ALA A 3 -2.30 -9.16 -3.89
CA ALA A 3 -1.46 -9.88 -2.94
C ALA A 3 -2.10 -11.17 -2.39
N LEU A 4 -3.31 -11.53 -2.84
CA LEU A 4 -4.09 -12.62 -2.25
C LEU A 4 -3.89 -14.01 -2.90
N PHE A 5 -3.04 -14.13 -3.93
CA PHE A 5 -2.73 -15.41 -4.61
C PHE A 5 -1.26 -15.83 -4.48
N ARG A 6 -0.66 -15.63 -3.31
CA ARG A 6 0.62 -16.25 -2.97
C ARG A 6 0.31 -17.40 -2.02
N GLY A 7 0.28 -18.63 -2.55
CA GLY A 7 0.00 -19.84 -1.77
C GLY A 7 0.88 -19.88 -0.53
N HIS A 8 0.25 -20.03 0.65
CA HIS A 8 0.78 -19.90 2.01
C HIS A 8 2.30 -20.12 2.18
N PRO A 9 3.15 -19.09 2.00
CA PRO A 9 4.58 -19.16 2.30
C PRO A 9 4.84 -18.79 3.77
N ASN A 10 3.84 -18.24 4.47
CA ASN A 10 4.04 -17.58 5.76
C ASN A 10 4.40 -18.55 6.88
N LYS A 11 3.90 -19.80 6.82
CA LYS A 11 4.20 -20.80 7.86
C LYS A 11 5.64 -21.29 7.72
N ASP A 12 6.05 -21.69 6.52
CA ASP A 12 7.44 -22.07 6.22
C ASP A 12 8.42 -20.94 6.58
N LEU A 13 8.10 -19.67 6.25
CA LEU A 13 8.95 -18.53 6.60
C LEU A 13 8.99 -18.24 8.10
N ALA A 14 7.87 -18.42 8.80
CA ALA A 14 7.81 -18.26 10.25
C ALA A 14 8.60 -19.38 10.95
N ASP A 15 8.49 -20.61 10.47
CA ASP A 15 9.23 -21.77 10.98
C ASP A 15 10.74 -21.60 10.72
N LEU A 16 11.13 -21.09 9.55
CA LEU A 16 12.52 -20.75 9.22
C LEU A 16 13.06 -19.63 10.13
N ALA A 17 12.27 -18.57 10.31
CA ALA A 17 12.64 -17.47 11.19
C ALA A 17 12.80 -17.95 12.64
N GLU A 18 11.90 -18.79 13.13
CA GLU A 18 11.98 -19.39 14.46
C GLU A 18 13.21 -20.29 14.58
N HIS A 19 13.54 -21.08 13.56
CA HIS A 19 14.74 -21.90 13.53
C HIS A 19 16.02 -21.05 13.70
N HIS A 20 16.18 -19.98 12.91
CA HIS A 20 17.34 -19.08 13.02
C HIS A 20 17.35 -18.29 14.34
N LEU A 21 16.18 -17.89 14.86
CA LEU A 21 16.06 -17.28 16.18
C LEU A 21 16.51 -18.23 17.31
N GLN A 22 16.21 -19.52 17.19
CA GLN A 22 16.52 -20.50 18.23
C GLN A 22 17.97 -20.99 18.20
N HIS A 23 18.54 -21.19 17.01
CA HIS A 23 19.83 -21.85 16.83
C HIS A 23 21.01 -20.89 16.63
N ASP A 24 20.80 -19.75 15.97
CA ASP A 24 21.90 -18.83 15.61
C ASP A 24 22.07 -17.69 16.61
N LEU A 25 21.11 -17.51 17.52
CA LEU A 25 21.06 -16.40 18.47
C LEU A 25 21.14 -16.88 19.92
N GLN A 26 21.90 -16.13 20.73
CA GLN A 26 21.94 -16.33 22.17
C GLN A 26 20.62 -15.90 22.83
N PRO A 27 20.26 -16.47 24.00
CA PRO A 27 19.06 -16.07 24.75
C PRO A 27 18.95 -14.56 24.96
N GLU A 28 20.07 -13.89 25.25
CA GLU A 28 20.14 -12.46 25.49
C GLU A 28 19.84 -11.65 24.21
N ASP A 29 20.29 -12.13 23.06
CA ASP A 29 20.07 -11.47 21.76
C ASP A 29 18.59 -11.59 21.34
N ARG A 30 17.98 -12.75 21.59
CA ARG A 30 16.54 -12.95 21.41
C ARG A 30 15.73 -11.98 22.25
N GLU A 31 16.11 -11.78 23.52
CA GLU A 31 15.42 -10.84 24.39
C GLU A 31 15.59 -9.39 23.93
N ARG A 32 16.78 -9.02 23.43
CA ARG A 32 17.01 -7.70 22.82
C ARG A 32 16.14 -7.49 21.59
N LEU A 33 16.04 -8.47 20.70
CA LEU A 33 15.16 -8.42 19.53
C LEU A 33 13.68 -8.29 19.93
N ARG A 34 13.24 -9.05 20.94
CA ARG A 34 11.87 -8.97 21.47
C ARG A 34 11.57 -7.58 22.05
N LYS A 35 12.51 -7.00 22.81
CA LYS A 35 12.40 -5.64 23.36
C LYS A 35 12.41 -4.57 22.26
N ALA A 36 13.20 -4.76 21.21
CA ALA A 36 13.22 -3.88 20.06
C ALA A 36 11.87 -3.92 19.33
N ALA A 37 11.36 -5.11 19.02
CA ALA A 37 10.05 -5.30 18.39
C ALA A 37 8.90 -4.74 19.23
N SER A 38 8.93 -4.96 20.56
CA SER A 38 7.92 -4.38 21.45
C SER A 38 7.94 -2.86 21.44
N LYS A 39 9.12 -2.22 21.36
CA LYS A 39 9.21 -0.75 21.25
C LYS A 39 8.58 -0.23 19.96
N VAL A 40 8.85 -0.89 18.83
CA VAL A 40 8.20 -0.52 17.56
C VAL A 40 6.69 -0.61 17.70
N SER A 41 6.18 -1.76 18.17
CA SER A 41 4.75 -1.98 18.35
C SER A 41 4.11 -0.96 19.30
N THR A 42 4.72 -0.70 20.46
CA THR A 42 4.20 0.27 21.44
C THR A 42 4.15 1.67 20.86
N HIS A 43 5.21 2.13 20.20
CA HIS A 43 5.24 3.48 19.61
C HIS A 43 4.26 3.61 18.45
N THR A 44 4.16 2.64 17.55
CA THR A 44 3.16 2.63 16.47
C THR A 44 1.74 2.64 17.03
N THR A 45 1.48 1.85 18.08
CA THR A 45 0.16 1.79 18.73
C THR A 45 -0.21 3.13 19.35
N ILE A 46 0.69 3.71 20.14
CA ILE A 46 0.50 5.04 20.75
C ILE A 46 0.31 6.10 19.66
N GLY A 47 1.16 6.11 18.63
CA GLY A 47 1.07 7.05 17.52
C GLY A 47 -0.25 6.94 16.77
N THR A 48 -0.74 5.72 16.53
CA THR A 48 -2.04 5.47 15.87
C THR A 48 -3.19 6.04 16.70
N PHE A 49 -3.22 5.80 18.01
CA PHE A 49 -4.26 6.34 18.89
C PHE A 49 -4.20 7.87 18.98
N LEU A 50 -3.00 8.45 19.07
CA LEU A 50 -2.83 9.90 19.05
C LEU A 50 -3.28 10.50 17.72
N GLY A 51 -2.95 9.85 16.61
CA GLY A 51 -3.38 10.23 15.27
C GLY A 51 -4.90 10.17 15.12
N LEU A 52 -5.55 9.12 15.59
CA LEU A 52 -7.01 9.01 15.58
C LEU A 52 -7.65 10.11 16.43
N GLY A 53 -7.13 10.37 17.63
CA GLY A 53 -7.59 11.45 18.50
C GLY A 53 -7.48 12.83 17.83
N LEU A 54 -6.34 13.10 17.18
CA LEU A 54 -6.12 14.30 16.39
C LEU A 54 -7.12 14.40 15.23
N GLY A 55 -7.38 13.29 14.53
CA GLY A 55 -8.34 13.22 13.43
C GLY A 55 -9.76 13.55 13.89
N ILE A 56 -10.20 13.01 15.02
CA ILE A 56 -11.51 13.32 15.63
C ILE A 56 -11.58 14.81 16.01
N ALA A 57 -10.53 15.36 16.62
CA ALA A 57 -10.47 16.77 17.01
C ALA A 57 -10.53 17.71 15.80
N LEU A 58 -9.78 17.42 14.73
CA LEU A 58 -9.78 18.17 13.47
C LEU A 58 -11.14 18.10 12.77
N ALA A 59 -11.73 16.90 12.68
CA ALA A 59 -13.06 16.72 12.11
C ALA A 59 -14.11 17.53 12.87
N TRP A 60 -14.07 17.49 14.21
CA TRP A 60 -14.94 18.30 15.05
C TRP A 60 -14.73 19.80 14.82
N ARG A 61 -13.48 20.26 14.77
CA ARG A 61 -13.14 21.68 14.53
C ARG A 61 -13.62 22.18 13.17
N ILE A 62 -13.49 21.40 12.11
CA ILE A 62 -13.96 21.74 10.76
C ILE A 62 -15.48 21.79 10.72
N ARG A 63 -16.14 20.82 11.34
CA ARG A 63 -17.61 20.79 11.45
C ARG A 63 -18.14 22.03 12.18
N GLN A 64 -17.54 22.40 13.30
CA GLN A 64 -17.91 23.62 14.03
C GLN A 64 -17.75 24.87 13.14
N ASN A 65 -16.65 24.95 12.39
CA ASN A 65 -16.42 26.07 11.47
C ASN A 65 -17.49 26.17 10.38
N ARG A 66 -17.86 25.03 9.77
CA ARG A 66 -18.91 24.96 8.74
C ARG A 66 -20.27 25.37 9.30
N GLN A 67 -20.60 24.96 10.52
CA GLN A 67 -21.85 25.37 11.17
C GLN A 67 -21.87 26.88 11.46
N GLN A 68 -20.78 27.44 11.97
CA GLN A 68 -20.67 28.88 12.22
C GLN A 68 -20.79 29.68 10.92
N LEU A 69 -20.13 29.24 9.85
CA LEU A 69 -20.22 29.86 8.53
C LEU A 69 -21.65 29.82 7.99
N PHE A 70 -22.32 28.66 8.06
CA PHE A 70 -23.71 28.52 7.63
C PHE A 70 -24.66 29.44 8.42
N ASN A 71 -24.49 29.48 9.75
CA ASN A 71 -25.28 30.35 10.62
C ASN A 71 -25.06 31.83 10.31
N ALA A 72 -23.82 32.25 10.03
CA ALA A 72 -23.50 33.61 9.63
C ALA A 72 -24.19 33.99 8.31
N PHE A 73 -24.16 33.12 7.29
CA PHE A 73 -24.86 33.36 6.02
C PHE A 73 -26.39 33.39 6.17
N LYS A 74 -26.94 32.59 7.08
CA LYS A 74 -28.38 32.60 7.36
C LYS A 74 -28.84 33.87 8.07
N MET A 75 -28.00 34.43 8.94
CA MET A 75 -28.31 35.65 9.71
C MET A 75 -27.97 36.94 8.96
N MET A 76 -27.12 36.88 7.92
CA MET A 76 -26.83 38.01 7.06
C MET A 76 -28.00 38.27 6.11
N ALA A 77 -28.37 39.54 5.91
CA ALA A 77 -29.41 39.90 4.95
C ALA A 77 -29.01 39.38 3.55
N LYS A 78 -29.83 38.49 2.97
CA LYS A 78 -29.56 37.91 1.65
C LYS A 78 -29.63 39.04 0.59
N PRO A 79 -28.54 39.34 -0.15
CA PRO A 79 -28.60 40.30 -1.24
C PRO A 79 -29.52 39.74 -2.33
N VAL A 80 -30.56 40.49 -2.69
CA VAL A 80 -31.63 40.00 -3.57
C VAL A 80 -31.29 40.24 -5.05
N GLU A 81 -30.52 41.28 -5.36
CA GLU A 81 -30.18 41.70 -6.72
C GLU A 81 -28.72 42.17 -6.83
N VAL A 82 -28.05 41.80 -7.93
CA VAL A 82 -26.78 42.41 -8.35
C VAL A 82 -27.10 43.40 -9.47
N VAL A 83 -26.68 44.66 -9.29
CA VAL A 83 -26.76 45.68 -10.34
C VAL A 83 -25.41 45.75 -11.05
N PHE A 84 -25.36 45.31 -12.31
CA PHE A 84 -24.17 45.41 -13.13
C PHE A 84 -23.94 46.86 -13.59
N ALA A 85 -22.71 47.22 -13.93
CA ALA A 85 -22.34 48.57 -14.37
C ALA A 85 -23.13 49.08 -15.60
N ASN A 86 -23.73 48.17 -16.36
CA ASN A 86 -24.61 48.46 -17.50
C ASN A 86 -26.11 48.64 -17.10
N GLY A 87 -26.43 48.65 -15.81
CA GLY A 87 -27.81 48.76 -15.31
C GLY A 87 -28.62 47.46 -15.33
N ARG A 88 -28.06 46.34 -15.82
CA ARG A 88 -28.71 45.02 -15.78
C ARG A 88 -28.83 44.55 -14.33
N ARG A 89 -30.02 44.07 -13.96
CA ARG A 89 -30.28 43.48 -12.64
C ARG A 89 -30.45 41.98 -12.78
N GLU A 90 -29.70 41.20 -12.00
CA GLU A 90 -29.89 39.75 -11.91
C GLU A 90 -30.12 39.32 -10.47
N PRO A 91 -31.02 38.36 -10.22
CA PRO A 91 -31.21 37.81 -8.89
C PRO A 91 -29.96 37.03 -8.46
N VAL A 92 -29.52 37.23 -7.23
CA VAL A 92 -28.42 36.44 -6.66
C VAL A 92 -28.90 34.99 -6.48
N PRO A 93 -28.17 33.97 -6.97
CA PRO A 93 -28.54 32.58 -6.77
C PRO A 93 -28.51 32.22 -5.27
N ASP A 94 -29.51 31.48 -4.80
CA ASP A 94 -29.55 31.03 -3.42
C ASP A 94 -28.47 29.97 -3.16
N LEU A 95 -27.46 30.34 -2.37
CA LEU A 95 -26.32 29.48 -2.03
C LEU A 95 -26.57 28.60 -0.80
N GLU A 96 -27.68 28.83 -0.08
CA GLU A 96 -28.05 28.06 1.11
C GLU A 96 -28.04 26.53 0.92
N PRO A 97 -28.59 25.94 -0.16
CA PRO A 97 -28.57 24.50 -0.35
C PRO A 97 -27.17 23.92 -0.56
N LEU A 98 -26.22 24.71 -1.06
CA LEU A 98 -24.83 24.28 -1.30
C LEU A 98 -23.98 24.34 -0.02
N LEU A 99 -24.28 25.29 0.87
CA LEU A 99 -23.55 25.51 2.11
C LEU A 99 -24.09 24.71 3.29
N ARG A 100 -25.29 24.11 3.14
CA ARG A 100 -25.95 23.37 4.20
C ARG A 100 -25.08 22.20 4.68
N PRO A 101 -24.81 22.08 6.00
CA PRO A 101 -24.17 20.89 6.54
C PRO A 101 -25.00 19.63 6.27
N THR A 102 -24.37 18.59 5.74
CA THR A 102 -25.01 17.30 5.42
C THR A 102 -24.45 16.18 6.27
N ARG A 103 -25.30 15.19 6.60
CA ARG A 103 -24.91 14.02 7.39
C ARG A 103 -23.83 13.18 6.68
N TRP A 104 -23.94 13.02 5.36
CA TRP A 104 -22.95 12.31 4.55
C TRP A 104 -21.61 13.04 4.49
N GLY A 105 -21.62 14.37 4.39
CA GLY A 105 -20.40 15.17 4.47
C GLY A 105 -19.72 15.05 5.83
N ASP A 106 -20.49 14.96 6.91
CA ASP A 106 -19.94 14.74 8.25
C ASP A 106 -19.30 13.36 8.38
N ILE A 107 -19.97 12.29 7.90
CA ILE A 107 -19.40 10.93 7.89
C ILE A 107 -18.09 10.93 7.10
N ALA A 108 -18.09 11.47 5.89
CA ALA A 108 -16.88 11.58 5.07
C ALA A 108 -15.76 12.34 5.79
N THR A 109 -16.08 13.41 6.49
CA THR A 109 -15.11 14.19 7.27
C THR A 109 -14.47 13.33 8.37
N TYR A 110 -15.27 12.66 9.20
CA TYR A 110 -14.74 11.79 10.25
C TYR A 110 -13.97 10.59 9.71
N THR A 111 -14.38 10.02 8.58
CA THR A 111 -13.67 8.89 7.96
C THR A 111 -12.33 9.34 7.38
N VAL A 112 -12.29 10.42 6.61
CA VAL A 112 -11.05 10.91 5.98
C VAL A 112 -10.05 11.37 7.03
N PHE A 113 -10.48 12.19 7.99
CA PHE A 113 -9.59 12.65 9.06
C PHE A 113 -9.23 11.52 10.04
N GLY A 114 -10.16 10.61 10.34
CA GLY A 114 -9.90 9.46 11.19
C GLY A 114 -8.83 8.55 10.59
N ILE A 115 -9.04 8.07 9.35
CA ILE A 115 -8.08 7.18 8.67
C ILE A 115 -6.78 7.92 8.38
N GLY A 116 -6.86 9.12 7.79
CA GLY A 116 -5.68 9.90 7.40
C GLY A 116 -4.79 10.23 8.58
N CYS A 117 -5.35 10.79 9.67
CA CYS A 117 -4.56 11.13 10.84
C CYS A 117 -4.11 9.88 11.61
N SER A 118 -4.90 8.80 11.65
CA SER A 118 -4.48 7.52 12.24
C SER A 118 -3.28 6.92 11.50
N MET A 119 -3.25 6.97 10.16
CA MET A 119 -2.11 6.52 9.38
C MET A 119 -0.87 7.39 9.64
N LEU A 120 -1.01 8.72 9.57
CA LEU A 120 0.09 9.64 9.85
C LEU A 120 0.67 9.45 11.26
N GLY A 121 -0.21 9.27 12.25
CA GLY A 121 0.19 8.97 13.62
C GLY A 121 0.89 7.62 13.75
N GLY A 122 0.38 6.58 13.08
CA GLY A 122 0.98 5.24 13.04
C GLY A 122 2.35 5.23 12.39
N GLU A 123 2.54 5.91 11.27
CA GLU A 123 3.82 6.06 10.58
C GLU A 123 4.83 6.85 11.42
N THR A 124 4.39 7.93 12.08
CA THR A 124 5.24 8.69 13.02
C THR A 124 5.64 7.82 14.21
N GLY A 125 4.71 7.02 14.73
CA GLY A 125 4.97 6.02 15.75
C GLY A 125 5.94 4.93 15.27
N LEU A 126 5.81 4.46 14.03
CA LEU A 126 6.72 3.50 13.42
C LEU A 126 8.13 4.08 13.30
N LEU A 127 8.29 5.32 12.85
CA LEU A 127 9.58 5.99 12.71
C LEU A 127 10.27 6.15 14.07
N THR A 128 9.55 6.69 15.06
CA THR A 128 10.08 6.87 16.42
C THR A 128 10.37 5.53 17.11
N GLY A 129 9.50 4.54 16.92
CA GLY A 129 9.69 3.17 17.40
C GLY A 129 10.89 2.50 16.77
N SER A 130 11.10 2.68 15.46
CA SER A 130 12.26 2.15 14.73
C SER A 130 13.56 2.77 15.23
N ALA A 131 13.59 4.09 15.45
CA ALA A 131 14.75 4.76 16.04
C ALA A 131 15.07 4.23 17.45
N ALA A 132 14.04 4.04 18.29
CA ALA A 132 14.19 3.49 19.64
C ALA A 132 14.62 2.01 19.64
N ALA A 133 14.13 1.22 18.69
CA ALA A 133 14.50 -0.17 18.48
C ALA A 133 15.96 -0.29 18.01
N THR A 134 16.36 0.49 17.01
CA THR A 134 17.75 0.57 16.53
C THR A 134 18.69 0.89 17.69
N ARG A 135 18.38 1.90 18.51
CA ARG A 135 19.18 2.25 19.69
C ARG A 135 19.28 1.11 20.72
N THR A 136 18.32 0.20 20.75
CA THR A 136 18.33 -0.97 21.64
C THR A 136 19.26 -2.05 21.10
N ILE A 137 19.27 -2.27 19.78
CA ILE A 137 20.11 -3.28 19.11
C ILE A 137 21.57 -2.79 19.01
N THR A 138 21.80 -1.52 18.70
CA THR A 138 23.15 -0.96 18.49
C THR A 138 23.94 -0.70 19.77
N ARG A 139 23.32 -0.82 20.94
CA ARG A 139 23.97 -0.59 22.23
C ARG A 139 25.09 -1.61 22.51
N ASP A 140 24.98 -2.80 21.95
CA ASP A 140 25.99 -3.85 22.07
C ASP A 140 26.49 -4.24 20.67
N PRO A 141 27.74 -3.91 20.31
CA PRO A 141 28.27 -4.14 18.97
C PRO A 141 28.45 -5.63 18.64
N GLU A 142 28.68 -6.49 19.63
CA GLU A 142 28.84 -7.94 19.39
C GLU A 142 27.48 -8.60 19.14
N SER A 143 26.49 -8.29 19.98
CA SER A 143 25.12 -8.73 19.80
C SER A 143 24.55 -8.28 18.46
N ARG A 144 24.86 -7.04 18.05
CA ARG A 144 24.47 -6.51 16.75
C ARG A 144 25.04 -7.35 15.60
N LYS A 145 26.33 -7.72 15.64
CA LYS A 145 26.95 -8.54 14.60
C LYS A 145 26.29 -9.91 14.50
N ARG A 146 26.06 -10.60 15.63
CA ARG A 146 25.39 -11.90 15.65
C ARG A 146 23.97 -11.82 15.07
N ILE A 147 23.22 -10.78 15.42
CA ILE A 147 21.89 -10.52 14.86
C ILE A 147 21.95 -10.29 13.34
N GLU A 148 22.91 -9.48 12.86
CA GLU A 148 23.08 -9.22 11.43
C GLU A 148 23.45 -10.48 10.65
N ASP A 149 24.34 -11.32 11.20
CA ASP A 149 24.76 -12.57 10.58
C ASP A 149 23.62 -13.60 10.54
N ALA A 150 22.90 -13.79 11.65
CA ALA A 150 21.71 -14.64 11.70
C ALA A 150 20.63 -14.17 10.71
N PHE A 151 20.44 -12.85 10.57
CA PHE A 151 19.50 -12.29 9.61
C PHE A 151 19.91 -12.53 8.15
N ARG A 152 21.21 -12.46 7.84
CA ARG A 152 21.73 -12.79 6.49
C ARG A 152 21.56 -14.27 6.17
N LEU A 153 21.82 -15.17 7.12
CA LEU A 153 21.58 -16.61 6.96
C LEU A 153 20.10 -16.89 6.69
N PHE A 154 19.21 -16.28 7.47
CA PHE A 154 17.77 -16.35 7.21
C PHE A 154 17.41 -15.86 5.80
N GLN A 155 17.93 -14.72 5.35
CA GLN A 155 17.67 -14.22 3.99
C GLN A 155 18.13 -15.19 2.90
N ILE A 156 19.31 -15.80 3.07
CA ILE A 156 19.83 -16.81 2.15
C ILE A 156 18.85 -17.99 2.04
N ASP A 157 18.36 -18.50 3.17
CA ASP A 157 17.47 -19.67 3.16
C ASP A 157 16.06 -19.33 2.64
N VAL A 158 15.57 -18.10 2.88
CA VAL A 158 14.36 -17.59 2.22
C VAL A 158 14.52 -17.56 0.70
N LEU A 159 15.67 -17.09 0.20
CA LEU A 159 15.92 -17.01 -1.25
C LEU A 159 16.06 -18.40 -1.88
N LYS A 160 16.75 -19.34 -1.22
CA LYS A 160 16.80 -20.75 -1.66
C LYS A 160 15.41 -21.34 -1.77
N ARG A 161 14.54 -21.09 -0.77
CA ARG A 161 13.16 -21.60 -0.80
C ARG A 161 12.34 -21.00 -1.94
N GLN A 162 12.53 -19.72 -2.23
CA GLN A 162 11.89 -19.07 -3.38
C GLN A 162 12.38 -19.65 -4.72
N LEU A 163 13.67 -19.96 -4.83
CA LEU A 163 14.23 -20.65 -6.00
C LEU A 163 13.64 -22.05 -6.17
N GLU A 164 13.56 -22.85 -5.10
CA GLU A 164 12.94 -24.18 -5.13
C GLU A 164 11.48 -24.12 -5.60
N MET A 165 10.71 -23.13 -5.13
CA MET A 165 9.33 -22.92 -5.56
C MET A 165 9.26 -22.57 -7.05
N LEU A 166 10.14 -21.69 -7.53
CA LEU A 166 10.21 -21.29 -8.94
C LEU A 166 10.63 -22.47 -9.83
N GLU A 167 11.63 -23.26 -9.42
CA GLU A 167 12.08 -24.45 -10.13
C GLU A 167 10.95 -25.49 -10.24
N ARG A 168 10.20 -25.69 -9.16
CA ARG A 168 9.04 -26.57 -9.15
C ARG A 168 7.95 -26.09 -10.10
N GLU A 169 7.64 -24.79 -10.09
CA GLU A 169 6.66 -24.20 -11.01
C GLU A 169 7.10 -24.34 -12.47
N VAL A 170 8.37 -24.07 -12.77
CA VAL A 170 8.95 -24.26 -14.11
C VAL A 170 8.90 -25.73 -14.53
N LYS A 171 9.14 -26.68 -13.61
CA LYS A 171 9.05 -28.12 -13.88
C LYS A 171 7.61 -28.60 -14.10
N GLU A 172 6.65 -28.06 -13.34
CA GLU A 172 5.22 -28.36 -13.49
C GLU A 172 4.67 -27.77 -14.80
N ARG A 173 5.02 -26.53 -15.16
CA ARG A 173 4.70 -25.95 -16.48
C ARG A 173 5.46 -26.62 -17.63
N GLY A 174 6.70 -27.04 -17.37
CA GLY A 174 7.60 -27.68 -18.33
C GLY A 174 7.45 -29.20 -18.43
N GLY A 175 6.46 -29.80 -17.75
CA GLY A 175 6.10 -31.20 -17.93
C GLY A 175 5.83 -31.47 -19.41
N ALA A 176 6.32 -32.60 -19.93
CA ALA A 176 6.47 -32.96 -21.35
C ALA A 176 5.28 -32.76 -22.31
N ALA A 177 4.10 -32.36 -21.82
CA ALA A 177 2.95 -31.94 -22.60
C ALA A 177 3.00 -30.46 -23.01
N GLY A 178 3.31 -29.54 -22.08
CA GLY A 178 3.26 -28.09 -22.33
C GLY A 178 4.35 -27.60 -23.29
N ARG A 179 5.54 -28.20 -23.26
CA ARG A 179 6.63 -27.91 -24.21
C ARG A 179 6.30 -28.38 -25.63
N LYS A 180 5.68 -29.55 -25.79
CA LYS A 180 5.24 -30.02 -27.11
C LYS A 180 4.10 -29.18 -27.68
N GLU A 181 3.18 -28.75 -26.83
CA GLU A 181 2.06 -27.89 -27.22
C GLU A 181 2.55 -26.51 -27.65
N THR A 182 3.39 -25.84 -26.85
CA THR A 182 3.99 -24.54 -27.20
C THR A 182 4.90 -24.61 -28.42
N ASP A 183 5.74 -25.66 -28.54
CA ASP A 183 6.58 -25.85 -29.73
C ASP A 183 5.73 -26.11 -31.00
N SER A 184 4.60 -26.82 -30.87
CA SER A 184 3.68 -27.09 -31.98
C SER A 184 2.85 -25.87 -32.38
N GLU A 185 2.37 -25.09 -31.42
CA GLU A 185 1.65 -23.84 -31.67
C GLU A 185 2.57 -22.83 -32.35
N PHE A 186 3.81 -22.70 -31.85
CA PHE A 186 4.82 -21.84 -32.45
C PHE A 186 5.13 -22.28 -33.89
N ALA A 187 5.38 -23.57 -34.13
CA ALA A 187 5.62 -24.11 -35.48
C ALA A 187 4.46 -23.82 -36.45
N SER A 188 3.21 -24.00 -35.99
CA SER A 188 2.02 -23.72 -36.81
C SER A 188 1.84 -22.23 -37.12
N SER A 189 2.21 -21.36 -36.19
CA SER A 189 2.19 -19.90 -36.37
C SER A 189 3.24 -19.44 -37.40
N TRP A 190 4.43 -20.04 -37.36
CA TRP A 190 5.49 -19.77 -38.33
C TRP A 190 5.17 -20.21 -39.76
N GLU A 191 4.50 -21.36 -39.93
CA GLU A 191 4.02 -21.82 -41.25
C GLU A 191 3.00 -20.83 -41.82
N LYS A 192 2.00 -20.42 -41.03
CA LYS A 192 1.00 -19.42 -41.46
C LYS A 192 1.63 -18.09 -41.88
N LEU A 193 2.66 -17.64 -41.17
CA LEU A 193 3.39 -16.41 -41.51
C LEU A 193 4.18 -16.56 -42.82
N LYS A 194 4.76 -17.73 -43.09
CA LYS A 194 5.45 -18.00 -44.36
C LYS A 194 4.48 -18.04 -45.54
N ASP A 195 3.32 -18.68 -45.39
CA ASP A 195 2.29 -18.73 -46.43
C ASP A 195 1.75 -17.33 -46.75
N GLN A 196 1.54 -16.51 -45.71
CA GLN A 196 1.08 -15.14 -45.87
C GLN A 196 2.14 -14.26 -46.57
N ALA A 197 3.42 -14.45 -46.24
CA ALA A 197 4.53 -13.77 -46.91
C ALA A 197 4.73 -14.26 -48.36
N GLY A 198 4.59 -15.56 -48.61
CA GLY A 198 4.68 -16.16 -49.95
C GLY A 198 3.55 -15.73 -50.88
N GLY A 199 2.33 -15.60 -50.34
CA GLY A 199 1.18 -15.05 -51.05
C GLY A 199 1.41 -13.60 -51.50
N MET A 200 1.98 -12.77 -50.63
CA MET A 200 2.33 -11.36 -50.95
C MET A 200 3.42 -11.24 -52.03
N VAL A 201 4.36 -12.19 -52.11
CA VAL A 201 5.40 -12.20 -53.16
C VAL A 201 4.82 -12.63 -54.52
N SER A 202 3.79 -13.48 -54.55
CA SER A 202 3.14 -13.91 -55.80
C SER A 202 2.28 -12.82 -56.46
N THR A 203 1.73 -11.89 -55.67
CA THR A 203 0.93 -10.76 -56.17
C THR A 203 1.74 -9.61 -56.75
N LEU A 204 3.08 -9.68 -56.68
CA LEU A 204 4.01 -8.68 -57.23
C LEU A 204 4.64 -9.11 -58.56
N LYS A 205 4.23 -10.24 -59.16
CA LYS A 205 4.63 -10.56 -60.53
C LYS A 205 3.83 -9.66 -61.50
N PRO A 206 4.49 -8.82 -62.31
CA PRO A 206 3.80 -7.94 -63.24
C PRO A 206 3.12 -8.80 -64.31
N SER A 207 1.85 -8.50 -64.61
CA SER A 207 1.17 -9.01 -65.80
C SER A 207 1.89 -8.48 -67.04
N GLU A 208 2.39 -9.39 -67.88
CA GLU A 208 2.84 -9.11 -69.24
C GLU A 208 1.71 -8.50 -70.09
#